data_AF-A0A952J966-F1
#
_entry.id   AF-A0A952J966-F1
#
_cell.length_a   1.000
_cell.length_b   1.000
_cell.length_c   1.000
_cell.angle_alpha   90.00
_cell.angle_beta   90.00
_cell.angle_gamma   90.00
#
_symmetry.space_group_name_H-M   'P 1'
#
loop_
_entity.id
_entity.type
_entity.pdbx_description
1 polymer ?
#
loop_
_entity_poly.entity_id
_entity_poly.type
_entity_poly.pdbx_seq_one_letter_code
_entity_poly.pdbx_strand_id
1 'polypeptide(L)'
;MNTSFTPVSYDYREIIEEAIDQRKSGRIFFFNNDVQLDSADGQIISLTEHKNSGWFIHLEPEHQIRIDRIITIFGKPGPAYDEYDAYANACLDCKGGYDL
;
A
#
# COMPACT_ATOMS: atom_id res chain seq x y z
N MET A 1 -13.34 10.59 -2.75
CA MET A 1 -13.58 10.42 -4.20
C MET A 1 -12.22 10.27 -4.90
N ASN A 2 -11.82 9.04 -5.19
CA ASN A 2 -11.19 8.60 -6.45
C ASN A 2 -10.99 7.08 -6.31
N THR A 3 -11.90 6.30 -6.90
CA THR A 3 -11.77 4.84 -7.01
C THR A 3 -10.92 4.44 -8.21
N SER A 4 -10.25 5.42 -8.82
CA SER A 4 -9.40 5.26 -9.98
C SER A 4 -8.25 4.33 -9.64
N PHE A 5 -8.13 3.26 -10.40
CA PHE A 5 -7.06 2.29 -10.27
C PHE A 5 -5.75 2.92 -10.74
N THR A 6 -4.77 3.02 -9.84
CA THR A 6 -3.41 3.39 -10.21
C THR A 6 -2.71 2.16 -10.77
N PRO A 7 -2.20 2.19 -12.01
CA PRO A 7 -1.50 1.06 -12.58
C PRO A 7 -0.25 0.76 -11.74
N VAL A 8 -0.23 -0.43 -11.14
CA VAL A 8 0.91 -0.90 -10.34
C VAL A 8 1.93 -1.54 -11.25
N SER A 9 3.20 -1.11 -11.10
CA SER A 9 4.34 -1.64 -11.85
C SER A 9 4.49 -3.14 -11.67
N TYR A 10 4.93 -3.81 -12.74
CA TYR A 10 5.16 -5.26 -12.75
C TYR A 10 6.17 -5.69 -11.67
N ASP A 11 7.25 -4.92 -11.47
CA ASP A 11 8.26 -5.14 -10.44
C ASP A 11 7.67 -5.31 -9.03
N TYR A 12 6.56 -4.62 -8.72
CA TYR A 12 5.95 -4.72 -7.41
C TYR A 12 5.22 -6.05 -7.20
N ARG A 13 4.72 -6.66 -8.28
CA ARG A 13 4.12 -8.00 -8.22
C ARG A 13 5.19 -9.04 -7.93
N GLU A 14 6.35 -8.94 -8.56
CA GLU A 14 7.48 -9.84 -8.29
C GLU A 14 7.93 -9.77 -6.83
N ILE A 15 7.95 -8.58 -6.23
CA ILE A 15 8.26 -8.43 -4.79
C ILE A 15 7.23 -9.15 -3.91
N ILE A 16 5.94 -9.09 -4.27
CA ILE A 16 4.87 -9.78 -3.53
C ILE A 16 4.98 -11.30 -3.72
N GLU A 17 5.22 -11.77 -4.94
CA GLU A 17 5.38 -13.19 -5.23
C GLU A 17 6.61 -13.77 -4.52
N GLU A 18 7.74 -13.05 -4.51
CA GLU A 18 8.93 -13.42 -3.73
C GLU A 18 8.60 -13.48 -2.23
N ALA A 19 7.83 -12.52 -1.72
CA ALA A 19 7.40 -12.52 -0.32
C ALA A 19 6.52 -13.73 0.04
N ILE A 20 5.63 -14.15 -0.88
CA ILE A 20 4.80 -15.36 -0.74
C ILE A 20 5.67 -16.61 -0.71
N ASP A 21 6.62 -16.73 -1.65
CA ASP A 21 7.54 -17.87 -1.74
C ASP A 21 8.41 -18.01 -0.48
N GLN A 22 8.92 -16.88 0.01
CA GLN A 22 9.70 -16.82 1.26
C GLN A 22 8.84 -16.99 2.52
N ARG A 23 7.51 -17.09 2.40
CA ARG A 23 6.57 -17.16 3.52
C ARG A 23 6.79 -16.05 4.55
N LYS A 24 7.11 -14.85 4.06
CA LYS A 24 7.38 -13.72 4.93
C LYS A 24 6.09 -13.28 5.61
N SER A 25 6.20 -13.07 6.93
CA SER A 25 5.16 -12.47 7.74
C SER A 25 5.66 -11.15 8.31
N GLY A 26 4.73 -10.24 8.56
CA GLY A 26 5.04 -8.96 9.14
C GLY A 26 3.93 -7.95 8.90
N ARG A 27 4.25 -6.69 9.20
CA ARG A 27 3.31 -5.59 9.09
C ARG A 27 3.28 -5.01 7.68
N ILE A 28 2.08 -4.75 7.20
CA ILE A 28 1.80 -4.04 5.96
C ILE A 28 1.01 -2.79 6.31
N PHE A 29 1.49 -1.64 5.85
CA PHE A 29 0.78 -0.36 5.99
C PHE A 29 0.12 -0.02 4.65
N PHE A 30 -1.16 0.36 4.69
CA PHE A 30 -1.94 0.65 3.50
C PHE A 30 -3.00 1.71 3.77
N PHE A 31 -3.54 2.29 2.71
CA PHE A 31 -4.73 3.15 2.81
C PHE A 31 -6.01 2.31 2.72
N ASN A 32 -6.87 2.43 3.72
CA ASN A 32 -8.19 1.79 3.70
C ASN A 32 -9.16 2.50 2.72
N ASN A 33 -10.42 2.09 2.68
CA ASN A 33 -11.42 2.66 1.78
C ASN A 33 -11.77 4.12 2.08
N ASP A 34 -11.57 4.54 3.31
CA ASP A 34 -11.76 5.91 3.78
C ASP A 34 -10.50 6.78 3.60
N VAL A 35 -9.47 6.26 2.89
CA VAL A 35 -8.17 6.91 2.68
C VAL A 35 -7.48 7.22 4.02
N GLN A 36 -7.74 6.38 5.02
CA GLN A 36 -7.07 6.45 6.31
C GLN A 36 -5.93 5.44 6.34
N LEU A 37 -4.87 5.79 7.07
CA LEU A 37 -3.75 4.90 7.30
C LEU A 37 -4.20 3.73 8.18
N ASP A 38 -4.04 2.53 7.66
CA ASP A 38 -4.39 1.29 8.32
C ASP A 38 -3.22 0.31 8.21
N SER A 39 -3.23 -0.71 9.06
CA SER A 39 -2.17 -1.71 9.08
C SER A 39 -2.70 -3.09 9.38
N ALA A 40 -2.16 -4.08 8.67
CA ALA A 40 -2.44 -5.48 8.91
C ALA A 40 -1.12 -6.20 9.18
N ASP A 41 -1.13 -7.07 10.19
CA ASP A 41 -0.06 -8.03 10.43
C ASP A 41 -0.49 -9.40 9.93
N GLY A 42 0.38 -10.05 9.16
CA GLY A 42 0.10 -11.39 8.68
C GLY A 42 1.13 -11.88 7.68
N GLN A 43 0.89 -13.10 7.20
CA GLN A 43 1.63 -13.68 6.08
C GLN A 43 0.80 -13.51 4.81
N ILE A 44 1.45 -13.10 3.72
CA ILE A 44 0.81 -13.05 2.41
C ILE A 44 0.73 -14.48 1.87
N ILE A 45 -0.49 -14.95 1.62
CA ILE A 45 -0.75 -16.31 1.15
C ILE A 45 -0.99 -16.36 -0.37
N SER A 46 -1.51 -15.28 -0.95
CA SER A 46 -1.81 -15.22 -2.38
C SER A 46 -1.96 -13.79 -2.89
N LEU A 47 -1.83 -13.66 -4.22
CA LEU A 47 -2.06 -12.45 -4.99
C LEU A 47 -3.11 -12.75 -6.06
N THR A 48 -4.22 -12.01 -6.06
CA THR A 48 -5.37 -12.24 -6.95
C THR A 48 -5.69 -10.97 -7.74
N GLU A 49 -5.91 -11.11 -9.05
CA GLU A 49 -6.44 -10.02 -9.88
C GLU A 49 -7.96 -10.06 -9.93
N HIS A 50 -8.60 -8.94 -9.59
CA HIS A 50 -10.02 -8.74 -9.77
C HIS A 50 -10.26 -7.85 -11.00
N LYS A 51 -11.03 -8.36 -11.97
CA LYS A 51 -11.40 -7.62 -13.17
C LYS A 51 -12.02 -6.26 -12.79
N ASN A 52 -11.48 -5.18 -13.39
CA ASN A 52 -11.86 -3.78 -13.14
C ASN A 52 -11.63 -3.24 -11.72
N SER A 53 -11.09 -4.05 -10.80
CA SER A 53 -10.87 -3.64 -9.41
C SER A 53 -9.38 -3.62 -9.02
N GLY A 54 -8.52 -4.22 -9.85
CA GLY A 54 -7.07 -4.24 -9.63
C GLY A 54 -6.59 -5.51 -8.95
N TRP A 55 -5.41 -5.42 -8.35
CA TRP A 55 -4.72 -6.55 -7.74
C TRP A 55 -4.83 -6.51 -6.22
N PHE A 56 -5.01 -7.67 -5.60
CA PHE A 56 -5.25 -7.80 -4.17
C PHE A 56 -4.38 -8.90 -3.58
N ILE A 57 -3.75 -8.61 -2.44
CA ILE A 57 -3.10 -9.61 -1.61
C ILE A 57 -4.07 -10.14 -0.57
N HIS A 58 -3.96 -11.43 -0.28
CA HIS A 58 -4.65 -12.07 0.82
C HIS A 58 -3.63 -12.37 1.93
N LEU A 59 -3.97 -11.97 3.15
CA LEU A 59 -3.23 -12.26 4.36
C LEU A 59 -4.02 -13.20 5.26
N GLU A 60 -3.30 -14.11 5.91
CA GLU A 60 -3.81 -14.95 7.00
C GLU A 60 -3.67 -14.20 8.36
N PRO A 61 -4.68 -14.23 9.27
CA PRO A 61 -5.89 -15.05 9.23
C PRO A 61 -6.95 -14.60 8.24
N GLU A 62 -7.36 -13.33 8.18
CA GLU A 62 -8.40 -12.87 7.24
C GLU A 62 -8.25 -11.38 6.90
N HIS A 63 -7.34 -11.01 5.99
CA HIS A 63 -7.29 -9.65 5.43
C HIS A 63 -7.09 -9.68 3.91
N GLN A 64 -7.82 -8.83 3.18
CA GLN A 64 -7.62 -8.61 1.75
C GLN A 64 -7.27 -7.14 1.52
N ILE A 65 -6.11 -6.89 0.91
CA ILE A 65 -5.57 -5.53 0.73
C ILE A 65 -5.28 -5.31 -0.74
N ARG A 66 -5.69 -4.16 -1.27
CA ARG A 66 -5.43 -3.78 -2.65
C ARG A 66 -4.00 -3.26 -2.79
N ILE A 67 -3.24 -3.77 -3.76
CA ILE A 67 -1.78 -3.54 -3.80
C ILE A 67 -1.41 -2.11 -4.20
N ASP A 68 -2.25 -1.40 -4.93
CA ASP A 68 -2.04 0.01 -5.30
C ASP A 68 -2.10 0.93 -4.09
N ARG A 69 -2.69 0.49 -2.98
CA ARG A 69 -2.84 1.28 -1.76
C ARG A 69 -1.81 0.95 -0.68
N ILE A 70 -0.88 0.05 -0.97
CA ILE A 70 0.14 -0.35 -0.01
C ILE A 70 1.21 0.74 0.06
N ILE A 71 1.39 1.28 1.26
CA ILE A 71 2.42 2.27 1.59
C ILE A 71 3.74 1.54 1.83
N THR A 72 3.73 0.48 2.64
CA THR A 72 4.90 -0.37 2.86
C THR A 72 4.52 -1.82 3.06
N ILE A 73 5.37 -2.73 2.61
CA ILE A 73 5.28 -4.17 2.77
C ILE A 73 6.55 -4.66 3.47
N PHE A 74 6.43 -5.14 4.71
CA PHE A 74 7.57 -5.63 5.50
C PHE A 74 8.76 -4.63 5.59
N GLY A 75 8.44 -3.33 5.67
CA GLY A 75 9.43 -2.24 5.71
C GLY A 75 10.03 -1.85 4.36
N LYS A 76 9.65 -2.50 3.25
CA LYS A 76 9.96 -2.03 1.90
C LYS A 76 8.87 -1.06 1.41
N PRO A 77 9.23 0.06 0.76
CA PRO A 77 8.26 1.00 0.22
C PRO A 77 7.41 0.34 -0.89
N GLY A 78 6.12 0.65 -0.89
CA GLY A 78 5.14 0.19 -1.87
C GLY A 78 4.65 1.30 -2.82
N PRO A 79 3.67 1.02 -3.69
CA PRO A 79 3.19 1.93 -4.72
C PRO A 79 2.60 3.22 -4.17
N ALA A 80 1.97 3.16 -2.98
CA ALA A 80 1.40 4.33 -2.32
C ALA A 80 2.39 5.06 -1.41
N TYR A 81 3.67 4.67 -1.41
CA TYR A 81 4.69 5.32 -0.59
C TYR A 81 4.90 6.77 -1.02
N ASP A 82 4.99 7.05 -2.32
CA ASP A 82 5.10 8.41 -2.85
C ASP A 82 3.90 9.29 -2.45
N GLU A 83 2.67 8.74 -2.46
CA GLU A 83 1.47 9.48 -2.01
C GLU A 83 1.53 9.78 -0.51
N TYR A 84 1.97 8.82 0.30
CA TYR A 84 2.17 9.02 1.75
C TYR A 84 3.26 10.05 2.04
N ASP A 85 4.40 9.98 1.34
CA ASP A 85 5.52 10.92 1.49
C ASP A 85 5.12 12.34 1.07
N ALA A 86 4.40 12.47 -0.05
CA ALA A 86 3.84 13.76 -0.49
C ALA A 86 2.81 14.32 0.50
N TYR A 87 1.94 13.48 1.07
CA TYR A 87 0.97 13.90 2.09
C TYR A 87 1.66 14.34 3.40
N ALA A 88 2.72 13.64 3.80
CA ALA A 88 3.56 14.03 4.93
C ALA A 88 4.29 15.37 4.66
N ASN A 89 4.81 15.56 3.45
CA ASN A 89 5.47 16.79 3.03
C ASN A 89 4.50 17.98 2.84
N ALA A 90 3.22 17.73 2.53
CA ALA A 90 2.21 18.78 2.44
C ALA A 90 1.93 19.46 3.80
N CYS A 91 2.14 18.78 4.93
CA CYS A 91 2.09 19.41 6.25
C CYS A 91 3.30 20.31 6.55
N LEU A 92 4.44 20.09 5.87
CA LEU A 92 5.63 20.94 5.98
C LEU A 92 5.47 22.25 5.18
N ASP A 93 4.69 22.24 4.10
CA ASP A 93 4.46 23.43 3.27
C ASP A 93 3.47 24.43 3.94
N CYS A 94 2.64 23.98 4.89
CA CYS A 94 1.59 24.82 5.48
C CYS A 94 2.00 25.65 6.73
N LYS A 95 3.31 25.85 6.96
CA LYS A 95 3.82 26.86 7.92
C LYS A 95 4.93 27.76 7.35
N GLY A 96 5.00 27.92 6.03
CA GLY A 96 5.88 28.89 5.37
C GLY A 96 5.41 30.35 5.43
N GLY A 97 4.28 30.64 6.10
CA GLY A 97 3.80 31.99 6.34
C GLY A 97 4.37 32.57 7.64
N TYR A 98 5.54 33.20 7.56
CA TYR A 98 5.81 34.39 8.38
C TYR A 98 5.93 35.58 7.45
N ASP A 99 4.80 36.26 7.33
CA ASP A 99 4.68 37.66 6.96
C ASP A 99 5.51 38.50 7.93
N LEU A 100 6.54 39.20 7.42
CA LEU A 100 7.11 40.44 7.97
C LEU A 100 7.81 41.22 6.84
#